data_AF-A0A8T4FGD4-F1
#
_entry.id   AF-A0A8T4FGD4-F1
#
_cell.length_a   1.000
_cell.length_b   1.000
_cell.length_c   1.000
_cell.angle_alpha   90.00
_cell.angle_beta   90.00
_cell.angle_gamma   90.00
#
_symmetry.space_group_name_H-M   'P 1'
#
loop_
_entity.id
_entity.type
_entity.pdbx_description
1 polymer ?
#
loop_
_entity_poly.entity_id
_entity_poly.type
_entity_poly.pdbx_seq_one_letter_code
_entity_poly.pdbx_strand_id
1 'polypeptide(L)'
;MAITTTTSHVPLIDLQEARVHHLYAERLLTTPPLTHLLVQYTETGAAVRGALDHIPALCDEADRLRALLTRVRLDHANLIAAVRATLSADRDGEPDPLSYLRDELPEHSHAAHADLDITPWDGGEGQ
;
A
#
# COMPACT_ATOMS: atom_id res chain seq x y z
N MET A 1 27.80 -24.47 -10.57
CA MET A 1 27.46 -23.06 -10.86
C MET A 1 26.24 -22.72 -10.01
N ALA A 2 26.46 -22.13 -8.83
CA ALA A 2 25.39 -21.80 -7.88
C ALA A 2 25.00 -20.33 -8.06
N ILE A 3 23.75 -20.07 -8.43
CA ILE A 3 23.21 -18.73 -8.58
C ILE A 3 22.72 -18.33 -7.19
N THR A 4 23.52 -17.57 -6.46
CA THR A 4 23.10 -16.97 -5.19
C THR A 4 22.22 -15.76 -5.50
N THR A 5 20.91 -15.92 -5.38
CA THR A 5 19.97 -14.80 -5.41
C THR A 5 20.18 -13.99 -4.14
N THR A 6 20.91 -12.88 -4.24
CA THR A 6 21.00 -11.89 -3.17
C THR A 6 19.65 -11.22 -3.02
N THR A 7 18.82 -11.74 -2.12
CA THR A 7 17.62 -11.05 -1.64
C THR A 7 18.11 -9.78 -0.95
N SER A 8 18.07 -8.66 -1.67
CA SER A 8 18.31 -7.34 -1.09
C SER A 8 17.22 -7.11 -0.04
N HIS A 9 17.57 -7.30 1.22
CA HIS A 9 16.70 -7.03 2.36
C HIS A 9 16.55 -5.52 2.46
N VAL A 10 15.62 -4.95 1.67
CA VAL A 10 15.20 -3.57 1.83
C VAL A 10 14.74 -3.45 3.28
N PRO A 11 15.40 -2.64 4.13
CA PRO A 11 14.95 -2.46 5.50
C PRO A 11 13.49 -2.02 5.44
N LEU A 12 12.64 -2.68 6.21
CA LEU A 12 11.23 -2.32 6.29
C LEU A 12 11.18 -0.88 6.81
N ILE A 13 10.98 0.09 5.92
CA ILE A 13 10.84 1.49 6.29
C ILE A 13 9.56 1.58 7.12
N ASP A 14 9.75 1.93 8.38
CA ASP A 14 8.66 2.28 9.27
C ASP A 14 8.08 3.62 8.79
N LEU A 15 6.88 3.54 8.20
CA LEU A 15 6.19 4.72 7.67
C LEU A 15 5.77 5.66 8.80
N GLN A 16 5.55 5.14 10.00
CA GLN A 16 5.26 5.99 11.16
C GLN A 16 6.49 6.78 11.56
N GLU A 17 7.67 6.16 11.56
CA GLU A 17 8.94 6.85 11.78
C GLU A 17 9.19 7.92 10.71
N ALA A 18 8.94 7.62 9.43
CA ALA A 18 9.06 8.57 8.34
C ALA A 18 8.13 9.79 8.51
N ARG A 19 6.88 9.58 8.92
CA ARG A 19 5.92 10.66 9.23
C ARG A 19 6.39 11.50 10.41
N VAL A 20 6.90 10.89 11.48
CA VAL A 20 7.45 11.59 12.64
C VAL A 20 8.65 12.46 12.23
N HIS A 21 9.57 11.93 11.41
CA HIS A 21 10.70 12.69 10.90
C HIS A 21 10.28 13.84 9.98
N HIS A 22 9.28 13.65 9.13
CA HIS A 22 8.71 14.73 8.31
C HIS A 22 8.15 15.87 9.19
N LEU A 23 7.33 15.55 10.20
CA LEU A 23 6.79 16.56 11.12
C LEU A 23 7.89 17.30 11.88
N TYR A 24 8.95 16.59 12.27
CA TYR A 24 10.12 17.20 12.90
C TYR A 24 10.85 18.14 11.94
N ALA A 25 11.04 17.72 10.67
CA ALA A 25 11.65 18.55 9.63
C ALA A 25 10.81 19.81 9.38
N GLU A 26 9.49 19.69 9.21
CA GLU A 26 8.60 20.86 9.06
C GLU A 26 8.70 21.83 10.23
N ARG A 27 8.77 21.30 11.46
CA ARG A 27 8.94 22.13 12.65
C ARG A 27 10.27 22.86 12.68
N LEU A 28 11.35 22.22 12.23
CA LEU A 28 12.66 22.84 12.13
C LEU A 28 12.69 23.93 11.05
N LEU A 29 12.03 23.70 9.92
CA LEU A 29 11.94 24.65 8.82
C LEU A 29 11.08 25.88 9.14
N THR A 30 10.11 25.74 10.02
CA THR A 30 9.21 26.82 10.45
C THR A 30 9.73 27.62 11.66
N THR A 31 10.78 27.14 12.35
CA THR A 31 11.35 27.83 13.53
C THR A 31 12.47 28.81 13.13
N PRO A 32 12.38 30.12 13.46
CA PRO A 32 13.42 31.12 13.16
C PRO A 32 14.70 30.92 14.02
N PRO A 33 15.91 31.38 13.58
CA PRO A 33 16.09 32.56 12.71
C PRO A 33 16.86 32.36 11.39
N LEU A 34 17.55 31.25 11.14
CA LEU A 34 18.37 31.06 9.92
C LEU A 34 17.84 29.99 8.97
N THR A 35 17.30 28.89 9.49
CA THR A 35 16.81 27.76 8.67
C THR A 35 15.63 28.18 7.79
N HIS A 36 14.70 28.96 8.34
CA HIS A 36 13.55 29.48 7.62
C HIS A 36 13.96 30.38 6.44
N LEU A 37 14.95 31.27 6.64
CA LEU A 37 15.42 32.18 5.59
C LEU A 37 16.18 31.44 4.48
N LEU A 38 17.02 30.47 4.84
CA LEU A 38 17.74 29.66 3.84
C LEU A 38 16.78 28.83 2.99
N VAL A 39 15.73 28.26 3.59
CA VAL A 39 14.73 27.48 2.85
C VAL A 39 13.82 28.35 1.99
N GLN A 40 13.50 29.56 2.44
CA GLN A 40 12.59 30.45 1.71
C GLN A 40 13.25 31.21 0.56
N TYR A 41 14.55 31.53 0.66
CA TYR A 41 15.21 32.45 -0.27
C TYR A 41 16.32 31.82 -1.14
N THR A 42 16.50 30.50 -1.08
CA THR A 42 17.44 29.78 -1.95
C THR A 42 16.72 28.70 -2.77
N GLU A 43 17.18 28.47 -4.00
CA GLU A 43 16.65 27.42 -4.89
C GLU A 43 16.80 26.03 -4.27
N THR A 44 17.94 25.75 -3.62
CA THR A 44 18.18 24.52 -2.86
C THR A 44 17.17 24.36 -1.71
N GLY A 45 16.84 25.46 -1.03
CA GLY A 45 15.84 25.52 0.02
C GLY A 45 14.45 25.13 -0.45
N ALA A 46 14.01 25.73 -1.56
CA ALA A 46 12.73 25.44 -2.19
C ALA A 46 12.66 23.97 -2.67
N ALA A 47 13.74 23.44 -3.25
CA ALA A 47 13.81 22.04 -3.66
C ALA A 47 13.71 21.07 -2.47
N VAL A 48 14.36 21.36 -1.34
CA VAL A 48 14.26 20.55 -0.11
C VAL A 48 12.84 20.59 0.46
N ARG A 49 12.21 21.78 0.53
CA ARG A 49 10.81 21.90 0.96
C ARG A 49 9.88 21.10 0.05
N GLY A 50 10.00 21.27 -1.26
CA GLY A 50 9.23 20.50 -2.24
C GLY A 50 9.40 18.99 -2.02
N ALA A 51 10.63 18.50 -1.83
CA ALA A 51 10.85 17.08 -1.55
C ALA A 51 10.18 16.60 -0.24
N LEU A 52 10.19 17.42 0.82
CA LEU A 52 9.53 17.10 2.09
C LEU A 52 8.02 17.05 1.95
N ASP A 53 7.42 17.94 1.15
CA ASP A 53 5.97 18.00 0.92
C ASP A 53 5.42 16.70 0.28
N HIS A 54 6.26 15.93 -0.43
CA HIS A 54 5.84 14.66 -1.04
C HIS A 54 5.85 13.48 -0.04
N ILE A 55 6.53 13.59 1.09
CA ILE A 55 6.69 12.47 2.03
C ILE A 55 5.34 11.96 2.58
N PRO A 56 4.39 12.82 3.01
CA PRO A 56 3.09 12.35 3.48
C PRO A 56 2.33 11.54 2.42
N ALA A 57 2.24 12.08 1.19
CA ALA A 57 1.54 11.42 0.08
C ALA A 57 2.18 10.07 -0.30
N LEU A 58 3.51 9.98 -0.28
CA LEU A 58 4.22 8.72 -0.52
C LEU A 58 3.98 7.69 0.59
N CYS A 59 3.87 8.14 1.85
CA CYS A 59 3.52 7.24 2.96
C CYS A 59 2.08 6.74 2.81
N ASP A 60 1.13 7.60 2.45
CA ASP A 60 -0.27 7.23 2.23
C ASP A 60 -0.41 6.22 1.09
N GLU A 61 0.27 6.43 -0.04
CA GLU A 61 0.24 5.49 -1.16
C GLU A 61 0.93 4.17 -0.79
N ALA A 62 2.02 4.20 0.00
CA ALA A 62 2.65 2.98 0.49
C ALA A 62 1.73 2.17 1.42
N ASP A 63 0.98 2.83 2.31
CA ASP A 63 -0.04 2.19 3.16
C ASP A 63 -1.17 1.60 2.32
N ARG A 64 -1.67 2.35 1.32
CA ARG A 64 -2.68 1.87 0.37
C ARG A 64 -2.21 0.65 -0.41
N LEU A 65 -1.00 0.67 -0.97
CA LEU A 65 -0.44 -0.47 -1.71
C LEU A 65 -0.21 -1.68 -0.81
N ARG A 66 0.21 -1.49 0.45
CA ARG A 66 0.33 -2.57 1.44
C ARG A 66 -1.03 -3.20 1.73
N ALA A 67 -2.08 -2.40 1.89
CA ALA A 67 -3.44 -2.88 2.09
C ALA A 67 -3.95 -3.66 0.85
N LEU A 68 -3.77 -3.12 -0.35
CA LEU A 68 -4.15 -3.77 -1.61
C LEU A 68 -3.42 -5.10 -1.80
N LEU A 69 -2.11 -5.14 -1.56
CA LEU A 69 -1.32 -6.37 -1.66
C LEU A 69 -1.79 -7.42 -0.65
N THR A 70 -2.11 -7.00 0.57
CA THR A 70 -2.62 -7.89 1.63
C THR A 70 -3.96 -8.50 1.21
N ARG A 71 -4.86 -7.68 0.65
CA ARG A 71 -6.16 -8.13 0.12
C ARG A 71 -6.00 -9.12 -1.02
N VAL A 72 -5.19 -8.79 -2.04
CA VAL A 72 -4.94 -9.70 -3.17
C VAL A 72 -4.34 -11.03 -2.72
N ARG A 73 -3.44 -11.01 -1.73
CA ARG A 73 -2.87 -12.25 -1.16
C ARG A 73 -3.91 -13.07 -0.41
N LEU A 74 -4.83 -12.43 0.30
CA LEU A 74 -5.94 -13.10 0.98
C LEU A 74 -6.90 -13.72 -0.03
N ASP A 75 -7.34 -12.96 -1.03
CA ASP A 75 -8.24 -13.43 -2.09
C ASP A 75 -7.62 -14.63 -2.83
N HIS A 76 -6.32 -14.58 -3.13
CA HIS A 76 -5.61 -15.70 -3.73
C HIS A 76 -5.56 -16.94 -2.84
N ALA A 77 -5.32 -16.76 -1.53
CA ALA A 77 -5.31 -17.86 -0.57
C ALA A 77 -6.70 -18.51 -0.43
N ASN A 78 -7.75 -17.71 -0.38
CA ASN A 78 -9.13 -18.19 -0.32
C ASN A 78 -9.50 -18.96 -1.59
N LEU A 79 -9.15 -18.46 -2.77
CA LEU A 79 -9.38 -19.16 -4.03
C LEU A 79 -8.66 -20.52 -4.07
N ILE A 80 -7.40 -20.60 -3.60
CA ILE A 80 -6.69 -21.88 -3.47
C ILE A 80 -7.41 -22.82 -2.50
N ALA A 81 -7.92 -22.30 -1.39
CA ALA A 81 -8.69 -23.10 -0.43
C ALA A 81 -9.98 -23.63 -1.05
N ALA A 82 -10.72 -22.81 -1.80
CA ALA A 82 -11.93 -23.22 -2.50
C ALA A 82 -11.68 -24.26 -3.60
N VAL A 83 -10.60 -24.13 -4.39
CA VAL A 83 -10.19 -25.16 -5.35
C VAL A 83 -9.93 -26.48 -4.62
N ARG A 84 -9.21 -26.44 -3.49
CA ARG A 84 -8.92 -27.65 -2.71
C ARG A 84 -10.18 -28.26 -2.10
N ALA A 85 -11.10 -27.44 -1.59
CA ALA A 85 -12.38 -27.88 -1.06
C ALA A 85 -13.23 -28.54 -2.16
N THR A 86 -13.33 -27.92 -3.33
CA THR A 86 -14.02 -28.46 -4.51
C THR A 86 -13.50 -29.84 -4.90
N LEU A 87 -12.16 -30.01 -4.98
CA LEU A 87 -11.56 -31.30 -5.33
C LEU A 87 -11.76 -32.38 -4.26
N SER A 88 -11.89 -31.98 -2.98
CA SER A 88 -12.24 -32.92 -1.92
C SER A 88 -13.71 -33.33 -2.00
N ALA A 89 -14.60 -32.36 -2.12
CA ALA A 89 -16.03 -32.54 -2.25
C ALA A 89 -16.41 -33.41 -3.45
N ASP A 90 -15.75 -33.21 -4.60
CA ASP A 90 -15.93 -34.06 -5.79
C ASP A 90 -15.52 -35.51 -5.54
N ARG A 91 -14.39 -35.73 -4.86
CA ARG A 91 -13.93 -37.07 -4.47
C ARG A 91 -14.89 -37.76 -3.49
N ASP A 92 -15.48 -36.98 -2.60
CA ASP A 92 -16.41 -37.45 -1.57
C ASP A 92 -17.84 -37.63 -2.12
N GLY A 93 -18.08 -37.26 -3.39
CA GLY A 93 -19.39 -37.40 -4.05
C GLY A 93 -20.42 -36.38 -3.58
N GLU A 94 -19.98 -35.21 -3.11
CA GLU A 94 -20.87 -34.14 -2.67
C GLU A 94 -21.74 -33.64 -3.85
N PRO A 95 -23.01 -33.24 -3.63
CA PRO A 95 -23.92 -32.90 -4.72
C PRO A 95 -23.57 -31.65 -5.55
N ASP A 96 -22.92 -30.64 -4.95
CA ASP A 96 -22.47 -29.43 -5.66
C ASP A 96 -21.08 -28.96 -5.18
N PRO A 97 -20.00 -29.68 -5.55
CA PRO A 97 -18.63 -29.34 -5.15
C PRO A 97 -18.19 -27.96 -5.66
N LEU A 98 -18.77 -27.49 -6.77
CA LEU A 98 -18.44 -26.20 -7.39
C LEU A 98 -18.98 -25.00 -6.59
N SER A 99 -19.88 -25.21 -5.63
CA SER A 99 -20.38 -24.16 -4.75
C SER A 99 -19.25 -23.41 -4.05
N TYR A 100 -18.23 -24.11 -3.53
CA TYR A 100 -17.05 -23.52 -2.90
C TYR A 100 -16.29 -22.55 -3.81
N LEU A 101 -16.16 -22.86 -5.11
CA LEU A 101 -15.52 -21.95 -6.07
C LEU A 101 -16.37 -20.74 -6.40
N ARG A 102 -17.70 -20.92 -6.53
CA ARG A 102 -18.61 -19.81 -6.84
C ARG A 102 -18.63 -18.79 -5.71
N ASP A 103 -18.59 -19.24 -4.47
CA ASP A 103 -18.59 -18.36 -3.28
C ASP A 103 -17.34 -17.46 -3.19
N GLU A 104 -16.22 -17.88 -3.78
CA GLU A 104 -14.99 -17.07 -3.82
C GLU A 104 -14.91 -16.13 -5.05
N LEU A 105 -15.84 -16.24 -6.01
CA LEU A 105 -15.87 -15.34 -7.16
C LEU A 105 -16.36 -13.94 -6.73
N PRO A 106 -15.86 -12.86 -7.36
CA PRO A 106 -16.12 -11.48 -6.96
C PRO A 106 -17.62 -11.23 -6.70
N GLU A 107 -18.49 -11.60 -7.64
CA GLU A 107 -19.95 -11.42 -7.56
C GLU A 107 -20.64 -12.06 -6.33
N HIS A 108 -20.03 -13.06 -5.69
CA HIS A 108 -20.58 -13.83 -4.57
C HIS A 108 -19.66 -13.86 -3.34
N SER A 109 -18.49 -13.23 -3.44
CA SER A 109 -17.53 -13.13 -2.34
C SER A 109 -18.11 -12.29 -1.21
N HIS A 110 -18.42 -12.95 -0.09
CA HIS A 110 -19.01 -12.29 1.08
C HIS A 110 -18.05 -11.30 1.76
N ALA A 111 -16.79 -11.24 1.32
CA ALA A 111 -15.74 -10.38 1.89
C ALA A 111 -15.18 -9.30 0.94
N ALA A 112 -15.42 -9.33 -0.39
CA ALA A 112 -14.54 -8.63 -1.33
C ALA A 112 -15.14 -7.48 -2.15
N HIS A 113 -16.39 -7.05 -1.93
CA HIS A 113 -16.99 -5.97 -2.75
C HIS A 113 -17.37 -4.67 -2.05
N ALA A 114 -17.20 -4.54 -0.74
CA ALA A 114 -17.70 -3.36 -0.02
C ALA A 114 -16.90 -2.06 -0.24
N ASP A 115 -15.73 -2.07 -0.88
CA ASP A 115 -14.85 -0.90 -0.85
C ASP A 115 -13.87 -0.86 -2.04
N LEU A 116 -14.43 -0.74 -3.25
CA LEU A 116 -13.71 -0.23 -4.42
C LEU A 116 -14.34 1.10 -4.82
N ASP A 117 -14.45 2.04 -3.88
CA ASP A 117 -14.53 3.46 -4.24
C ASP A 117 -13.11 3.89 -4.62
N ILE A 118 -12.68 3.47 -5.82
CA ILE A 118 -11.53 4.06 -6.49
C ILE A 118 -12.00 5.43 -6.96
N THR A 119 -12.12 6.38 -6.02
CA THR A 119 -12.21 7.79 -6.39
C THR A 119 -10.91 8.11 -7.13
N PRO A 120 -10.98 8.62 -8.37
CA PRO A 120 -9.81 9.10 -9.07
C PRO A 120 -9.15 10.16 -8.19
N TRP A 121 -7.88 9.95 -7.88
CA TRP A 121 -7.04 10.98 -7.28
C TRP A 121 -7.06 12.20 -8.20
N ASP A 122 -7.86 13.21 -7.84
CA ASP A 122 -7.82 14.53 -8.46
C ASP A 122 -6.57 15.20 -7.92
N GLY A 123 -5.47 15.00 -8.65
CA GLY A 123 -4.20 15.66 -8.37
C GLY A 123 -4.44 17.16 -8.39
N GLY A 124 -4.54 17.75 -7.20
CA GLY A 124 -4.81 19.17 -7.01
C GLY A 124 -3.75 20.03 -7.70
N GLU A 125 -4.05 20.41 -8.93
CA GLU A 125 -3.48 21.58 -9.60
C GLU A 125 -4.08 22.82 -8.92
N GLY A 126 -3.39 23.32 -7.90
CA GLY A 126 -3.68 24.58 -7.22
C GLY A 126 -2.61 25.61 -7.53
N GLN A 127 -2.90 26.42 -8.56
CA GLN A 127 -2.48 27.81 -8.87
C GLN A 127 -1.26 28.43 -8.17
#